data_AF-Q7NW78-F1
#
_entry.id   AF-Q7NW78-F1
#
_cell.length_a   1.000
_cell.length_b   1.000
_cell.length_c   1.000
_cell.angle_alpha   90.00
_cell.angle_beta   90.00
_cell.angle_gamma   90.00
#
_symmetry.space_group_name_H-M   'P 1'
#
loop_
_entity.id
_entity.type
_entity.pdbx_description
1 polymer ?
#
loop_
_entity_poly.entity_id
_entity_poly.type
_entity_poly.pdbx_seq_one_letter_code
_entity_poly.pdbx_strand_id
1 'polypeptide(L)' 'MDIQITEKMQMDLSADHARELCTHRIRAYYPEHVQLNTLMSGSDADRAKMAAFVSACRAWSNGEKPDPAELEKIKPQ' A
#
# COMPACT_ATOMS: atom_id res chain seq x y z
N MET A 1 35.49 -5.68 -22.40
CA MET A 1 35.27 -6.09 -21.00
C MET A 1 34.26 -5.08 -20.51
N ASP A 2 32.97 -5.33 -20.70
CA ASP A 2 31.94 -4.32 -20.44
C ASP A 2 30.76 -5.03 -19.81
N ILE A 3 30.87 -5.17 -18.49
CA ILE A 3 29.86 -5.76 -17.64
C ILE A 3 28.71 -4.76 -17.55
N GLN A 4 27.56 -5.17 -18.05
CA GLN A 4 26.28 -4.51 -17.83
C GLN A 4 25.93 -4.54 -16.35
N ILE A 5 25.93 -3.41 -15.65
CA ILE A 5 25.21 -3.28 -14.39
C ILE A 5 24.54 -1.90 -14.35
N THR A 6 23.29 -1.85 -14.80
CA THR A 6 22.37 -0.76 -14.42
C THR A 6 21.76 -1.15 -13.07
N GLU A 7 22.54 -1.07 -11.99
CA GLU A 7 22.01 -1.24 -10.64
C GLU A 7 21.21 0.00 -10.28
N LYS A 8 19.87 -0.14 -10.25
CA LYS A 8 19.04 0.81 -9.52
C LYS A 8 19.42 0.67 -8.05
N MET A 9 20.14 1.67 -7.53
CA MET A 9 20.46 1.77 -6.11
C MET A 9 19.15 1.90 -5.33
N GLN A 10 18.62 0.78 -4.85
CA GLN A 10 17.41 0.73 -4.04
C GLN A 10 17.82 1.09 -2.62
N MET A 11 17.54 2.32 -2.21
CA MET A 11 17.71 2.70 -0.80
C MET A 11 16.74 1.89 0.04
N ASP A 12 17.26 1.15 1.02
CA ASP A 12 16.43 0.43 1.98
C ASP A 12 15.51 1.43 2.70
N LEU A 13 14.20 1.25 2.52
CA LEU A 13 13.19 2.08 3.15
C LEU A 13 13.08 1.67 4.62
N SER A 14 13.13 2.63 5.55
CA SER A 14 12.88 2.31 6.96
C SER A 14 11.44 1.80 7.15
N ALA A 15 11.24 0.93 8.14
CA ALA A 15 9.91 0.39 8.44
C ALA A 15 8.88 1.49 8.75
N ASP A 16 9.29 2.58 9.40
CA ASP A 16 8.39 3.68 9.73
C ASP A 16 7.99 4.46 8.48
N HIS A 17 8.93 4.71 7.57
CA HIS A 17 8.62 5.38 6.30
C HIS A 17 7.73 4.48 5.41
N ALA A 18 7.93 3.17 5.42
CA ALA A 18 7.04 2.22 4.75
C ALA A 18 5.60 2.32 5.31
N ARG A 19 5.43 2.35 6.64
CA ARG A 19 4.10 2.49 7.27
C ARG A 19 3.44 3.83 6.96
N GLU A 20 4.21 4.91 6.88
CA GLU A 20 3.72 6.22 6.48
C GLU A 20 3.22 6.23 5.02
N LEU A 21 4.01 5.70 4.08
CA LEU A 21 3.59 5.57 2.67
C LEU A 21 2.34 4.70 2.53
N CYS A 22 2.27 3.57 3.25
CA CYS A 22 1.07 2.74 3.30
C CYS A 22 -0.15 3.53 3.81
N THR A 23 0.01 4.33 4.86
CA THR A 23 -1.07 5.16 5.41
C THR A 23 -1.55 6.21 4.41
N HIS A 24 -0.63 6.90 3.74
CA HIS A 24 -0.96 7.84 2.67
C HIS A 24 -1.70 7.14 1.52
N ARG A 25 -1.24 5.96 1.11
CA ARG A 25 -1.86 5.18 0.04
C ARG A 25 -3.28 4.77 0.39
N ILE A 26 -3.51 4.32 1.63
CA ILE A 26 -4.85 3.99 2.12
C ILE A 26 -5.76 5.22 2.07
N ARG A 27 -5.29 6.36 2.60
CA ARG A 27 -6.04 7.62 2.64
C ARG A 27 -6.35 8.20 1.26
N ALA A 28 -5.51 7.94 0.25
CA ALA A 28 -5.73 8.42 -1.11
C ALA A 28 -6.96 7.75 -1.79
N TYR A 29 -7.25 6.49 -1.47
CA TYR A 29 -8.39 5.76 -2.02
C TYR A 29 -9.59 5.70 -1.06
N TYR A 30 -9.31 5.56 0.24
CA TYR A 30 -10.30 5.51 1.30
C TYR A 30 -9.95 6.55 2.36
N PRO A 31 -10.32 7.83 2.16
CA PRO A 31 -10.29 8.83 3.23
C PRO A 31 -11.10 8.37 4.45
N GLU A 32 -10.80 8.92 5.63
CA GLU A 32 -11.39 8.47 6.90
C GLU A 32 -12.93 8.46 6.89
N HIS A 33 -13.56 9.49 6.31
CA HIS A 33 -15.03 9.52 6.18
C HIS A 33 -15.57 8.41 5.26
N VAL A 34 -14.85 8.03 4.19
CA VAL A 34 -15.23 6.92 3.30
C VAL A 34 -15.07 5.58 4.02
N GLN A 35 -14.00 5.42 4.80
CA GLN A 35 -13.81 4.21 5.61
C GLN A 35 -14.95 4.04 6.61
N LEU A 36 -15.28 5.11 7.36
CA LEU A 36 -16.37 5.10 8.34
C LEU A 36 -17.72 4.80 7.68
N ASN A 37 -18.04 5.44 6.56
CA ASN A 37 -19.27 5.18 5.81
C ASN A 37 -19.32 3.73 5.33
N THR A 38 -18.22 3.19 4.80
CA THR A 38 -18.15 1.79 4.34
C THR A 38 -18.37 0.81 5.50
N LEU A 39 -17.83 1.09 6.68
CA LEU A 39 -18.02 0.27 7.87
C LEU A 39 -19.45 0.34 8.40
N MET A 40 -20.05 1.53 8.45
CA MET A 40 -21.36 1.75 9.04
C MET A 40 -22.53 1.32 8.14
N SER A 41 -22.44 1.59 6.84
CA SER A 41 -23.57 1.44 5.91
C SER A 41 -23.21 0.82 4.56
N GLY A 42 -21.93 0.51 4.32
CA GLY A 42 -21.51 -0.15 3.09
C GLY A 42 -22.14 -1.53 2.91
N SER A 43 -22.12 -2.05 1.68
CA SER A 43 -22.44 -3.46 1.45
C SER A 43 -21.33 -4.37 1.99
N ASP A 44 -21.61 -5.67 2.17
CA ASP A 44 -20.56 -6.63 2.51
C ASP A 44 -19.47 -6.69 1.43
N ALA A 45 -19.85 -6.50 0.16
CA ALA A 45 -18.90 -6.42 -0.94
C ALA A 45 -17.97 -5.21 -0.83
N ASP A 46 -18.50 -4.03 -0.47
CA ASP A 46 -17.69 -2.82 -0.30
C ASP A 46 -16.74 -2.93 0.89
N ARG A 47 -17.23 -3.48 2.01
CA ARG A 47 -16.39 -3.79 3.17
C ARG A 47 -15.26 -4.76 2.80
N ALA A 48 -15.57 -5.81 2.05
CA ALA A 48 -14.58 -6.79 1.61
C ALA A 48 -13.54 -6.16 0.67
N LYS A 49 -13.94 -5.34 -0.29
CA LYS A 49 -13.04 -4.60 -1.19
C LYS A 49 -12.08 -3.69 -0.42
N MET A 50 -12.62 -2.88 0.50
CA MET A 50 -11.82 -2.00 1.34
C MET A 50 -10.85 -2.80 2.22
N ALA A 51 -11.33 -3.86 2.87
CA ALA A 51 -10.50 -4.70 3.73
C ALA A 51 -9.36 -5.37 2.95
N ALA A 52 -9.63 -5.88 1.75
CA ALA A 52 -8.62 -6.49 0.88
C ALA A 52 -7.54 -5.48 0.49
N PHE A 53 -7.94 -4.27 0.09
CA PHE A 53 -7.02 -3.20 -0.27
C PHE A 53 -6.14 -2.76 0.93
N VAL A 54 -6.74 -2.49 2.09
CA VAL A 54 -5.99 -2.12 3.31
C VAL A 54 -5.02 -3.23 3.73
N SER A 55 -5.44 -4.49 3.61
CA SER A 55 -4.60 -5.64 3.95
C SER A 55 -3.41 -5.76 3.01
N ALA A 56 -3.60 -5.56 1.71
CA ALA A 56 -2.51 -5.55 0.74
C ALA A 56 -1.49 -4.44 1.01
N CYS A 57 -1.94 -3.22 1.30
CA CYS A 57 -1.04 -2.11 1.67
C CYS A 57 -0.25 -2.41 2.96
N ARG A 58 -0.90 -2.99 3.97
CA ARG A 58 -0.24 -3.36 5.24
C ARG A 58 0.75 -4.51 5.07
N ALA A 59 0.40 -5.51 4.25
CA ALA A 59 1.31 -6.60 3.90
C ALA A 59 2.57 -6.06 3.22
N TRP A 60 2.42 -5.09 2.30
CA TRP A 60 3.55 -4.41 1.69
C TRP A 60 4.41 -3.68 2.74
N SER A 61 3.83 -2.86 3.62
CA SER A 61 4.63 -2.10 4.60
C SER A 61 5.35 -2.95 5.65
N ASN A 62 4.88 -4.18 5.87
CA ASN A 62 5.50 -5.14 6.79
C ASN A 62 6.49 -6.09 6.09
N GLY A 63 6.70 -5.95 4.79
CA GLY A 63 7.69 -6.72 4.04
C GLY A 63 9.13 -6.35 4.45
N GLU A 64 10.07 -7.26 4.20
CA GLU A 64 11.49 -7.08 4.58
C GLU A 64 12.19 -5.95 3.81
N LYS A 65 11.84 -5.78 2.53
CA LYS A 65 12.37 -4.73 1.64
C LYS A 65 11.23 -4.14 0.80
N PRO A 66 10.39 -3.29 1.39
CA PRO A 66 9.23 -2.74 0.70
C PRO A 66 9.67 -1.79 -0.42
N ASP A 67 9.34 -2.15 -1.67
CA ASP A 67 9.58 -1.31 -2.84
C ASP A 67 8.39 -0.36 -3.07
N PRO A 68 8.57 0.98 -3.00
CA PRO A 68 7.51 1.94 -3.27
C PRO A 68 6.81 1.75 -4.63
N ALA A 69 7.51 1.26 -5.65
CA ALA A 69 6.90 1.01 -6.97
C ALA A 69 5.87 -0.13 -6.92
N GLU A 70 6.01 -1.08 -5.99
CA GLU A 70 5.02 -2.13 -5.77
C GLU A 70 3.78 -1.60 -5.03
N LEU A 71 3.94 -0.63 -4.12
CA LEU A 71 2.81 0.03 -3.45
C LEU A 71 1.91 0.75 -4.46
N GLU A 72 2.49 1.40 -5.47
CA GLU A 72 1.74 2.11 -6.51
C GLU A 72 0.84 1.20 -7.37
N LYS A 73 1.17 -0.09 -7.43
CA LYS A 73 0.39 -1.10 -8.15
C LYS A 73 -0.80 -1.59 -7.33
N ILE A 74 -0.78 -1.44 -6.00
CA ILE A 74 -1.90 -1.81 -5.13
C ILE A 74 -3.02 -0.81 -5.35
N LYS A 75 -4.17 -1.30 -5.81
CA LYS A 75 -5.41 -0.54 -6.08
C LYS A 75 -6.61 -1.31 -5.53
N PRO A 76 -7.69 -0.61 -5.14
CA PRO A 76 -8.96 -1.27 -4.80
C PRO A 76 -9.51 -2.06 -6.01
N GLN A 77 -10.13 -3.23 -5.76
CA GLN A 77 -10.79 -4.07 -6.77
C GLN A 77 -12.27 -3.75 -6.92
#